data_AF-A0A081CDX2-F1
#
_entry.id   AF-A0A081CDX2-F1
#
_cell.length_a   1.000
_cell.length_b   1.000
_cell.length_c   1.000
_cell.angle_alpha   90.00
_cell.angle_beta   90.00
_cell.angle_gamma   90.00
#
_symmetry.space_group_name_H-M   'P 1'
#
loop_
_entity.id
_entity.type
_entity.pdbx_description
1 polymer ?
#
loop_
_entity_poly.entity_id
_entity_poly.type
_entity_poly.pdbx_seq_one_letter_code
_entity_poly.pdbx_strand_id
1 'polypeptide(L)'
;MPLSAEPMTRAKALLYIIAPRLSLSNPDPSHIAISPSDLALRSIATRNTRLTLARTTLPPYSFRIAIRRTIVTAAMSNLNLINEIKVDHDNMRDLLDRFKDAHQKRNDALCTDIANTIIHEAAVHSDAEEMSIYTMMDQHGMHSTAEQDRNEHQQVKQLMANLDSHGISTVGLDEYAKRVVEACELFLRHADEEEKEQLPRLVEALSDNDQAKAVNDFLRARELAPTRPHPAAPQSGGIAQKTMGAVGKAADVAMDKTRHFVELRHHHREVHAA
;
A
#
# COMPACT_ATOMS: atom_id res chain seq x y z
N MET A 1 54.95 -19.47 -8.17
CA MET A 1 55.07 -18.00 -8.33
C MET A 1 53.69 -17.45 -8.64
N PRO A 2 53.29 -16.35 -7.99
CA PRO A 2 51.91 -15.88 -7.93
C PRO A 2 51.60 -14.90 -9.07
N LEU A 3 50.31 -14.72 -9.38
CA LEU A 3 49.79 -13.43 -9.82
C LEU A 3 48.34 -13.30 -9.36
N SER A 4 48.14 -12.26 -8.56
CA SER A 4 46.94 -11.78 -7.90
C SER A 4 46.28 -10.69 -8.76
N ALA A 5 45.04 -10.32 -8.38
CA ALA A 5 44.31 -9.07 -8.68
C ALA A 5 43.71 -8.93 -10.09
N GLU A 6 42.52 -8.38 -10.33
CA GLU A 6 41.42 -7.79 -9.53
C GLU A 6 40.20 -7.58 -10.48
N PRO A 7 38.99 -7.24 -9.98
CA PRO A 7 37.74 -7.26 -10.76
C PRO A 7 37.45 -5.94 -11.51
N MET A 8 36.86 -6.06 -12.70
CA MET A 8 36.53 -4.90 -13.54
C MET A 8 35.19 -4.27 -13.14
N THR A 9 35.25 -2.99 -12.78
CA THR A 9 34.15 -2.16 -12.28
C THR A 9 33.42 -1.42 -13.43
N ARG A 10 32.10 -1.25 -13.26
CA ARG A 10 31.11 -0.34 -13.88
C ARG A 10 31.55 0.63 -15.01
N ALA A 11 30.76 0.68 -16.09
CA ALA A 11 30.57 1.86 -16.94
C ALA A 11 29.08 1.92 -17.41
N LYS A 12 28.27 2.82 -16.83
CA LYS A 12 27.81 4.12 -17.37
C LYS A 12 26.70 4.02 -18.44
N ALA A 13 25.46 4.11 -17.97
CA ALA A 13 24.29 4.46 -18.78
C ALA A 13 24.29 5.97 -19.08
N LEU A 14 24.08 6.32 -20.36
CA LEU A 14 23.98 7.69 -20.85
C LEU A 14 22.49 8.04 -20.98
N LEU A 15 21.97 8.90 -20.09
CA LEU A 15 20.61 9.43 -20.18
C LEU A 15 20.68 10.84 -20.80
N TYR A 16 20.11 10.99 -21.99
CA TYR A 16 19.98 12.29 -22.67
C TYR A 16 18.56 12.81 -22.43
N ILE A 17 18.41 13.81 -21.54
CA ILE A 17 17.15 14.55 -21.34
C ILE A 17 17.30 15.90 -22.06
N ILE A 18 16.45 16.16 -23.05
CA ILE A 18 16.30 17.47 -23.71
C ILE A 18 14.93 18.03 -23.34
N ALA A 19 14.92 19.13 -22.57
CA ALA A 19 13.94 20.21 -22.54
C ALA A 19 14.50 21.29 -21.58
N PRO A 20 14.12 22.60 -21.63
CA PRO A 20 12.86 23.15 -22.15
C PRO A 20 12.96 24.52 -22.87
N ARG A 21 11.84 24.98 -23.45
CA ARG A 21 11.53 26.43 -23.49
C ARG A 21 10.02 26.66 -23.56
N LEU A 22 9.42 26.99 -22.42
CA LEU A 22 8.06 27.53 -22.34
C LEU A 22 8.14 29.05 -22.21
N SER A 23 7.40 29.74 -23.07
CA SER A 23 7.29 31.19 -23.14
C SER A 23 6.08 31.65 -22.32
N LEU A 24 6.32 32.57 -21.39
CA LEU A 24 5.32 33.25 -20.58
C LEU A 24 4.62 34.33 -21.41
N SER A 25 3.29 34.43 -21.28
CA SER A 25 2.56 35.66 -21.58
C SER A 25 1.33 35.78 -20.67
N ASN A 26 1.30 36.86 -19.88
CA ASN A 26 0.10 37.48 -19.29
C ASN A 26 -0.11 38.79 -20.07
N PRO A 27 -1.36 39.24 -20.28
CA PRO A 27 -1.95 40.31 -19.45
C PRO A 27 -3.49 40.11 -19.30
N ASP A 28 -4.35 40.85 -18.59
CA ASP A 28 -4.41 42.14 -17.89
C ASP A 28 -5.71 42.10 -17.02
N PRO A 29 -5.82 42.76 -15.84
CA PRO A 29 -7.07 42.82 -15.07
C PRO A 29 -7.76 44.19 -15.17
N SER A 30 -9.08 44.24 -15.37
CA SER A 30 -9.87 45.44 -15.02
C SER A 30 -11.39 45.21 -14.97
N HIS A 31 -11.95 45.63 -13.82
CA HIS A 31 -13.28 46.21 -13.55
C HIS A 31 -14.54 45.37 -13.85
N ILE A 32 -15.50 45.22 -12.93
CA ILE A 32 -16.48 46.24 -12.53
C ILE A 32 -17.04 45.94 -11.12
N ALA A 33 -17.38 47.01 -10.40
CA ALA A 33 -17.85 47.07 -9.01
C ALA A 33 -19.39 47.21 -8.88
N ILE A 34 -19.85 47.28 -7.60
CA ILE A 34 -21.09 47.88 -7.03
C ILE A 34 -22.21 46.84 -6.70
N SER A 35 -22.53 46.42 -5.44
CA SER A 35 -23.10 47.07 -4.20
C SER A 35 -24.65 46.93 -4.09
N PRO A 36 -25.35 47.11 -2.94
CA PRO A 36 -25.33 46.45 -1.61
C PRO A 36 -26.75 46.02 -1.07
N SER A 37 -26.84 45.74 0.24
CA SER A 37 -28.02 45.58 1.16
C SER A 37 -28.77 44.23 1.14
N ASP A 38 -29.17 43.60 2.25
CA ASP A 38 -29.85 44.14 3.44
C ASP A 38 -29.59 43.38 4.76
N LEU A 39 -29.64 44.12 5.88
CA LEU A 39 -29.79 43.63 7.25
C LEU A 39 -31.24 43.23 7.53
N ALA A 40 -31.46 42.15 8.30
CA ALA A 40 -32.63 42.03 9.16
C ALA A 40 -32.36 41.19 10.41
N LEU A 41 -32.20 41.90 11.53
CA LEU A 41 -32.33 41.39 12.89
C LEU A 41 -33.79 41.01 13.17
N ARG A 42 -34.05 39.82 13.74
CA ARG A 42 -35.22 39.60 14.61
C ARG A 42 -34.89 38.71 15.80
N SER A 43 -34.97 39.36 16.96
CA SER A 43 -35.13 38.81 18.30
C SER A 43 -36.49 38.10 18.44
N ILE A 44 -36.52 36.95 19.13
CA ILE A 44 -37.73 36.47 19.81
C ILE A 44 -37.37 36.01 21.23
N ALA A 45 -38.18 36.53 22.14
CA ALA A 45 -38.13 36.45 23.58
C ALA A 45 -38.44 35.07 24.17
N THR A 46 -37.77 34.84 25.30
CA THR A 46 -38.21 34.17 26.53
C THR A 46 -39.68 33.74 26.66
N ARG A 47 -39.89 32.48 27.05
CA ARG A 47 -41.00 32.08 27.92
C ARG A 47 -40.53 31.15 29.04
N ASN A 48 -40.58 31.70 30.25
CA ASN A 48 -40.56 30.94 31.50
C ASN A 48 -41.93 30.30 31.72
N THR A 49 -41.98 28.99 31.90
CA THR A 49 -43.13 28.32 32.52
C THR A 49 -42.65 27.60 33.78
N ARG A 50 -43.00 28.18 34.93
CA ARG A 50 -42.99 27.50 36.23
C ARG A 50 -44.06 26.42 36.20
N LEU A 51 -43.69 25.19 36.53
CA LEU A 51 -44.63 24.14 36.91
C LEU A 51 -44.35 23.71 38.34
N THR A 52 -45.45 23.66 39.08
CA THR A 52 -45.59 23.54 40.52
C THR A 52 -45.30 22.12 41.00
N LEU A 53 -44.71 22.05 42.19
CA LEU A 53 -44.31 20.86 42.92
C LEU A 53 -45.51 19.95 43.24
N ALA A 54 -45.49 18.70 42.81
CA ALA A 54 -46.29 17.62 43.39
C ALA A 54 -45.34 16.66 44.12
N ARG A 55 -45.46 16.62 45.45
CA ARG A 55 -44.61 15.84 46.35
C ARG A 55 -45.25 14.46 46.54
N THR A 56 -44.78 13.47 45.80
CA THR A 56 -45.14 12.05 46.00
C THR A 56 -44.03 11.34 46.76
N THR A 57 -44.36 10.83 47.94
CA THR A 57 -43.48 10.03 48.80
C THR A 57 -43.47 8.58 48.31
N LEU A 58 -42.31 8.08 47.87
CA LEU A 58 -42.05 6.66 47.60
C LEU A 58 -41.00 6.11 48.58
N PRO A 59 -41.07 4.82 48.95
CA PRO A 59 -40.24 4.22 49.99
C PRO A 59 -38.77 4.04 49.55
N PRO A 60 -37.83 3.89 50.50
CA PRO A 60 -36.41 3.75 50.18
C PRO A 60 -36.13 2.32 49.69
N TYR A 61 -36.28 2.10 48.38
CA TYR A 61 -35.65 0.93 47.75
C TYR A 61 -34.20 1.30 47.44
N SER A 62 -33.29 0.65 48.17
CA SER A 62 -31.84 0.71 47.96
C SER A 62 -31.48 0.32 46.53
N PHE A 63 -31.38 1.30 45.64
CA PHE A 63 -30.75 1.12 44.33
C PHE A 63 -29.26 0.92 44.56
N ARG A 64 -28.84 -0.34 44.66
CA ARG A 64 -27.46 -0.70 44.35
C ARG A 64 -27.26 -0.38 42.88
N ILE A 65 -26.60 0.74 42.59
CA ILE A 65 -26.01 0.97 41.28
C ILE A 65 -24.92 -0.09 41.15
N ALA A 66 -25.29 -1.25 40.62
CA ALA A 66 -24.33 -2.13 39.99
C ALA A 66 -23.80 -1.31 38.81
N ILE A 67 -22.63 -0.70 38.99
CA ILE A 67 -21.80 -0.28 37.87
C ILE A 67 -21.44 -1.58 37.17
N ARG A 68 -22.34 -2.07 36.30
CA ARG A 68 -21.93 -2.92 35.20
C ARG A 68 -20.94 -2.05 34.46
N ARG A 69 -19.65 -2.34 34.66
CA ARG A 69 -18.66 -2.07 33.63
C ARG A 69 -19.21 -2.81 32.42
N THR A 70 -19.98 -2.10 31.62
CA THR A 70 -20.12 -2.44 30.22
C THR A 70 -18.69 -2.31 29.73
N ILE A 71 -17.97 -3.44 29.74
CA ILE A 71 -16.97 -3.66 28.71
C ILE A 71 -17.84 -3.63 27.45
N VAL A 72 -18.06 -2.43 26.94
CA VAL A 72 -18.24 -2.26 25.52
C VAL A 72 -16.93 -2.85 25.02
N THR A 73 -16.97 -4.10 24.59
CA THR A 73 -16.10 -4.56 23.52
C THR A 73 -16.33 -3.51 22.47
N ALA A 74 -15.47 -2.48 22.47
CA ALA A 74 -15.38 -1.56 21.38
C ALA A 74 -15.25 -2.49 20.18
N ALA A 75 -16.28 -2.49 19.34
CA ALA A 75 -16.21 -3.14 18.06
C ALA A 75 -14.85 -2.73 17.51
N MET A 76 -13.99 -3.73 17.30
CA MET A 76 -12.61 -3.55 16.83
C MET A 76 -12.67 -2.50 15.74
N SER A 77 -12.01 -1.36 15.98
CA SER A 77 -11.92 -0.30 14.98
C SER A 77 -11.52 -0.95 13.67
N ASN A 78 -12.26 -0.64 12.59
CA ASN A 78 -12.22 -1.22 11.24
C ASN A 78 -10.88 -0.97 10.49
N LEU A 79 -9.76 -1.08 11.19
CA LEU A 79 -8.39 -0.77 10.79
C LEU A 79 -7.51 -1.90 11.31
N ASN A 80 -7.61 -3.06 10.66
CA ASN A 80 -6.73 -4.17 10.96
C ASN A 80 -5.61 -4.17 9.91
N LEU A 81 -4.42 -3.74 10.33
CA LEU A 81 -3.21 -3.68 9.50
C LEU A 81 -2.93 -5.03 8.82
N ILE A 82 -3.03 -6.12 9.59
CA ILE A 82 -2.80 -7.48 9.09
C ILE A 82 -3.79 -7.77 7.96
N ASN A 83 -5.07 -7.45 8.14
CA ASN A 83 -6.08 -7.71 7.11
C ASN A 83 -5.81 -6.93 5.81
N GLU A 84 -5.31 -5.70 5.91
CA GLU A 84 -5.06 -4.86 4.73
C GLU A 84 -3.83 -5.30 3.95
N ILE A 85 -2.76 -5.74 4.63
CA ILE A 85 -1.59 -6.34 3.95
C ILE A 85 -1.97 -7.70 3.35
N LYS A 86 -2.75 -8.51 4.08
CA LYS A 86 -3.23 -9.81 3.60
C LYS A 86 -4.06 -9.75 2.32
N VAL A 87 -4.65 -8.61 1.97
CA VAL A 87 -5.33 -8.45 0.67
C VAL A 87 -4.35 -8.71 -0.48
N ASP A 88 -3.13 -8.17 -0.42
CA ASP A 88 -2.09 -8.40 -1.43
C ASP A 88 -1.67 -9.88 -1.43
N HIS A 89 -1.50 -10.48 -0.25
CA HIS A 89 -1.10 -11.89 -0.12
C HIS A 89 -2.15 -12.86 -0.68
N ASP A 90 -3.41 -12.64 -0.35
CA ASP A 90 -4.53 -13.47 -0.82
C ASP A 90 -4.74 -13.32 -2.32
N ASN A 91 -4.52 -12.12 -2.87
CA ASN A 91 -4.46 -11.93 -4.32
C ASN A 91 -3.30 -12.69 -4.96
N MET A 92 -2.11 -12.72 -4.34
CA MET A 92 -0.99 -13.48 -4.88
C MET A 92 -1.25 -14.99 -4.89
N ARG A 93 -1.89 -15.51 -3.83
CA ARG A 93 -2.37 -16.90 -3.78
C ARG A 93 -3.37 -17.19 -4.90
N ASP A 94 -4.38 -16.34 -5.08
CA ASP A 94 -5.39 -16.47 -6.15
C ASP A 94 -4.78 -16.41 -7.55
N LEU A 95 -3.90 -15.45 -7.80
CA LEU A 95 -3.25 -15.26 -9.08
C LEU A 95 -2.36 -16.46 -9.44
N LEU A 96 -1.61 -17.00 -8.49
CA LEU A 96 -0.80 -18.20 -8.71
C LEU A 96 -1.65 -19.41 -9.08
N ASP A 97 -2.78 -19.62 -8.39
CA ASP A 97 -3.69 -20.73 -8.70
C ASP A 97 -4.32 -20.58 -10.08
N ARG A 98 -4.76 -19.36 -10.43
CA ARG A 98 -5.29 -19.04 -11.77
C ARG A 98 -4.23 -19.21 -12.85
N PHE A 99 -2.98 -18.84 -12.58
CA PHE A 99 -1.87 -19.03 -13.50
C PHE A 99 -1.63 -20.51 -13.77
N LYS A 100 -1.61 -21.35 -12.72
CA LYS A 100 -1.45 -22.80 -12.83
C LYS A 100 -2.58 -23.43 -13.67
N ASP A 101 -3.82 -23.01 -13.48
CA ASP A 101 -4.96 -23.47 -14.28
C ASP A 101 -4.84 -23.02 -15.76
N ALA A 102 -4.45 -21.78 -16.02
CA ALA A 102 -4.22 -21.27 -17.38
C ALA A 102 -3.07 -22.02 -18.09
N HIS A 103 -2.00 -22.33 -17.36
CA HIS A 103 -0.85 -23.10 -17.85
C HIS A 103 -1.25 -24.52 -18.22
N GLN A 104 -2.01 -25.22 -17.37
CA GLN A 104 -2.55 -26.55 -17.67
C GLN A 104 -3.42 -26.56 -18.93
N LYS A 105 -4.15 -25.47 -19.19
CA LYS A 105 -4.98 -25.27 -20.39
C LYS A 105 -4.18 -24.79 -21.61
N ARG A 106 -2.85 -24.60 -21.49
CA ARG A 106 -1.97 -24.09 -22.56
C ARG A 106 -2.45 -22.75 -23.13
N ASN A 107 -2.97 -21.87 -22.27
CA ASN A 107 -3.48 -20.56 -22.66
C ASN A 107 -2.40 -19.48 -22.44
N ASP A 108 -1.50 -19.34 -23.41
CA ASP A 108 -0.36 -18.41 -23.34
C ASP A 108 -0.79 -16.95 -23.10
N ALA A 109 -1.89 -16.51 -23.71
CA ALA A 109 -2.41 -15.16 -23.54
C ALA A 109 -2.85 -14.92 -22.09
N LEU A 110 -3.69 -15.81 -21.54
CA LEU A 110 -4.13 -15.68 -20.14
C LEU A 110 -2.97 -15.83 -19.15
N CYS A 111 -2.00 -16.71 -19.42
CA CYS A 111 -0.79 -16.81 -18.60
C CYS A 111 0.01 -15.49 -18.60
N THR A 112 0.10 -14.82 -19.76
CA THR A 112 0.77 -13.52 -19.88
C THR A 112 0.04 -12.46 -19.06
N ASP A 113 -1.29 -12.39 -19.15
CA ASP A 113 -2.09 -11.38 -18.44
C ASP A 113 -2.04 -11.59 -16.92
N ILE A 114 -2.10 -12.85 -16.46
CA ILE A 114 -1.96 -13.18 -15.04
C ILE A 114 -0.55 -12.86 -14.55
N ALA A 115 0.50 -13.21 -15.31
CA ALA A 115 1.88 -12.91 -14.93
C ALA A 115 2.16 -11.40 -14.88
N ASN A 116 1.58 -10.62 -15.81
CA ASN A 116 1.64 -9.15 -15.74
C ASN A 116 1.05 -8.63 -14.44
N THR A 117 -0.07 -9.21 -13.99
CA THR A 117 -0.74 -8.85 -12.74
C THR A 117 0.07 -9.29 -11.52
N ILE A 118 0.68 -10.48 -11.54
CA ILE A 118 1.59 -10.96 -10.49
C ILE A 118 2.77 -10.00 -10.32
N ILE A 119 3.44 -9.62 -11.42
CA ILE A 119 4.58 -8.71 -11.40
C ILE A 119 4.18 -7.34 -10.83
N HIS A 120 3.00 -6.84 -11.22
CA HIS A 120 2.46 -5.58 -10.74
C HIS A 120 2.21 -5.60 -9.24
N GLU A 121 1.42 -6.56 -8.75
CA GLU A 121 1.05 -6.63 -7.33
C GLU A 121 2.28 -6.87 -6.45
N ALA A 122 3.22 -7.72 -6.87
CA ALA A 122 4.45 -7.95 -6.12
C ALA A 122 5.32 -6.69 -6.03
N ALA A 123 5.42 -5.90 -7.11
CA ALA A 123 6.17 -4.64 -7.09
C ALA A 123 5.51 -3.60 -6.18
N VAL A 124 4.19 -3.42 -6.30
CA VAL A 124 3.42 -2.45 -5.50
C VAL A 124 3.50 -2.80 -4.02
N HIS A 125 3.26 -4.06 -3.67
CA HIS A 125 3.31 -4.57 -2.30
C HIS A 125 4.70 -4.35 -1.68
N SER A 126 5.76 -4.86 -2.33
CA SER A 126 7.10 -4.81 -1.73
C SER A 126 7.61 -3.38 -1.51
N ASP A 127 7.38 -2.48 -2.47
CA ASP A 127 7.74 -1.07 -2.28
C ASP A 127 6.83 -0.36 -1.28
N ALA A 128 5.55 -0.72 -1.17
CA ALA A 128 4.66 -0.13 -0.18
C ALA A 128 5.12 -0.41 1.26
N GLU A 129 5.52 -1.64 1.57
CA GLU A 129 5.99 -2.02 2.90
C GLU A 129 7.33 -1.39 3.25
N GLU A 130 8.28 -1.40 2.31
CA GLU A 130 9.57 -0.73 2.49
C GLU A 130 9.42 0.77 2.80
N MET A 131 8.47 1.44 2.12
CA MET A 131 8.18 2.85 2.32
C MET A 131 7.33 3.17 3.57
N SER A 132 6.74 2.16 4.22
CA SER A 132 5.82 2.32 5.34
C SER A 132 6.10 1.34 6.49
N ILE A 133 5.66 0.08 6.37
CA ILE A 133 5.69 -0.94 7.42
C ILE A 133 7.09 -1.17 7.98
N TYR A 134 8.10 -1.31 7.13
CA TYR A 134 9.47 -1.57 7.59
C TYR A 134 10.06 -0.36 8.31
N THR A 135 9.67 0.85 7.90
CA THR A 135 10.01 2.07 8.66
C THR A 135 9.36 2.07 10.05
N MET A 136 8.15 1.53 10.18
CA MET A 136 7.48 1.40 11.47
C MET A 136 8.09 0.29 12.33
N MET A 137 8.44 -0.85 11.74
CA MET A 137 9.16 -1.92 12.43
C MET A 137 10.50 -1.41 13.00
N ASP A 138 11.25 -0.61 12.24
CA ASP A 138 12.48 0.04 12.72
C ASP A 138 12.22 0.91 13.96
N GLN A 139 11.13 1.69 13.96
CA GLN A 139 10.74 2.56 15.08
C GLN A 139 10.30 1.79 16.33
N HIS A 140 9.83 0.55 16.18
CA HIS A 140 9.33 -0.30 17.25
C HIS A 140 10.32 -1.41 17.65
N GLY A 141 11.62 -1.23 17.34
CA GLY A 141 12.68 -2.15 17.79
C GLY A 141 12.72 -3.48 17.04
N MET A 142 12.12 -3.55 15.86
CA MET A 142 12.09 -4.72 14.97
C MET A 142 13.06 -4.58 13.79
N HIS A 143 14.13 -3.79 13.94
CA HIS A 143 15.08 -3.47 12.87
C HIS A 143 15.67 -4.71 12.18
N SER A 144 16.05 -5.74 12.95
CA SER A 144 16.60 -6.98 12.36
C SER A 144 15.58 -7.73 11.51
N THR A 145 14.30 -7.67 11.86
CA THR A 145 13.21 -8.28 11.09
C THR A 145 13.01 -7.48 9.80
N ALA A 146 12.88 -6.14 9.91
CA ALA A 146 12.76 -5.27 8.74
C ALA A 146 13.93 -5.41 7.74
N GLU A 147 15.17 -5.58 8.22
CA GLU A 147 16.31 -5.83 7.35
C GLU A 147 16.27 -7.22 6.70
N GLN A 148 15.79 -8.25 7.40
CA GLN A 148 15.56 -9.56 6.79
C GLN A 148 14.53 -9.44 5.66
N ASP A 149 13.40 -8.79 5.91
CA ASP A 149 12.32 -8.64 4.95
C ASP A 149 12.74 -7.85 3.71
N ARG A 150 13.53 -6.77 3.89
CA ARG A 150 14.16 -6.05 2.77
C ARG A 150 15.05 -6.95 1.91
N ASN A 151 15.79 -7.86 2.52
CA ASN A 151 16.64 -8.81 1.78
C ASN A 151 15.81 -9.88 1.03
N GLU A 152 14.67 -10.28 1.58
CA GLU A 152 13.72 -11.19 0.92
C GLU A 152 13.02 -10.49 -0.25
N HIS A 153 12.54 -9.25 -0.04
CA HIS A 153 12.01 -8.39 -1.10
C HIS A 153 13.00 -8.18 -2.23
N GLN A 154 14.29 -8.00 -1.93
CA GLN A 154 15.30 -7.87 -2.97
C GLN A 154 15.37 -9.11 -3.87
N GLN A 155 15.24 -10.31 -3.30
CA GLN A 155 15.23 -11.55 -4.08
C GLN A 155 13.93 -11.69 -4.89
N VAL A 156 12.78 -11.36 -4.30
CA VAL A 156 11.49 -11.32 -5.00
C VAL A 156 11.55 -10.35 -6.19
N LYS A 157 12.01 -9.11 -5.98
CA LYS A 157 12.16 -8.08 -7.02
C LYS A 157 13.08 -8.56 -8.15
N GLN A 158 14.14 -9.30 -7.85
CA GLN A 158 15.03 -9.86 -8.87
C GLN A 158 14.33 -10.93 -9.73
N LEU A 159 13.59 -11.85 -9.12
CA LEU A 159 12.83 -12.87 -9.85
C LEU A 159 11.71 -12.23 -10.68
N MET A 160 10.97 -11.28 -10.12
CA MET A 160 9.94 -10.53 -10.85
C MET A 160 10.54 -9.74 -12.01
N ALA A 161 11.71 -9.12 -11.85
CA ALA A 161 12.39 -8.43 -12.95
C ALA A 161 12.85 -9.40 -14.04
N ASN A 162 13.23 -10.63 -13.68
CA ASN A 162 13.53 -11.67 -14.66
C ASN A 162 12.30 -12.05 -15.48
N LEU A 163 11.15 -12.26 -14.83
CA LEU A 163 9.87 -12.56 -15.47
C LEU A 163 9.43 -11.43 -16.41
N ASP A 164 9.57 -10.19 -15.94
CA ASP A 164 9.18 -8.98 -16.67
C ASP A 164 10.03 -8.76 -17.93
N SER A 165 11.28 -9.21 -17.90
CA SER A 165 12.23 -9.11 -19.02
C SER A 165 12.17 -10.29 -20.00
N HIS A 166 11.59 -11.43 -19.61
CA HIS A 166 11.63 -12.67 -20.39
C HIS A 166 10.25 -13.35 -20.45
N GLY A 167 9.38 -12.87 -21.32
CA GLY A 167 8.03 -13.42 -21.50
C GLY A 167 8.00 -14.81 -22.15
N ILE A 168 6.79 -15.38 -22.25
CA ILE A 168 6.53 -16.70 -22.88
C ILE A 168 7.11 -16.79 -24.29
N SER A 169 7.02 -15.72 -25.09
CA SER A 169 7.57 -15.69 -26.45
C SER A 169 9.10 -15.82 -26.50
N THR A 170 9.80 -15.53 -25.40
CA THR A 170 11.26 -15.58 -25.30
C THR A 170 11.74 -16.94 -24.80
N VAL A 171 11.10 -17.49 -23.77
CA VAL A 171 11.60 -18.70 -23.07
C VAL A 171 10.73 -19.95 -23.27
N GLY A 172 9.54 -19.79 -23.84
CA GLY A 172 8.52 -20.84 -23.95
C GLY A 172 7.67 -20.96 -22.68
N LEU A 173 6.44 -21.44 -22.87
CA LEU A 173 5.42 -21.49 -21.81
C LEU A 173 5.87 -22.28 -20.57
N ASP A 174 6.46 -23.45 -20.76
CA ASP A 174 6.78 -24.35 -19.64
C ASP A 174 7.95 -23.84 -18.79
N GLU A 175 8.92 -23.17 -19.41
CA GLU A 175 10.02 -22.53 -18.69
C GLU A 175 9.53 -21.26 -17.99
N TYR A 176 8.70 -20.46 -18.66
CA TYR A 176 8.09 -19.29 -18.04
C TYR A 176 7.26 -19.66 -16.81
N ALA A 177 6.47 -20.74 -16.91
CA ALA A 177 5.64 -21.21 -15.81
C ALA A 177 6.46 -21.62 -14.57
N LYS A 178 7.61 -22.27 -14.75
CA LYS A 178 8.51 -22.59 -13.63
C LYS A 178 9.00 -21.35 -12.91
N ARG A 179 9.39 -20.31 -13.66
CA ARG A 179 9.87 -19.04 -13.09
C ARG A 179 8.76 -18.30 -12.36
N VAL A 180 7.54 -18.32 -12.88
CA VAL A 180 6.37 -17.71 -12.20
C VAL A 180 6.11 -18.41 -10.88
N VAL A 181 6.12 -19.75 -10.87
CA VAL A 181 5.94 -20.54 -9.64
C VAL A 181 7.05 -20.25 -8.64
N GLU A 182 8.32 -20.24 -9.07
CA GLU A 182 9.47 -19.93 -8.21
C GLU A 182 9.35 -18.53 -7.57
N ALA A 183 9.04 -17.50 -8.36
CA ALA A 183 8.88 -16.14 -7.88
C ALA A 183 7.72 -16.01 -6.88
N CYS A 184 6.58 -16.64 -7.16
CA CYS A 184 5.42 -16.61 -6.27
C CYS A 184 5.65 -17.42 -4.99
N GLU A 185 6.35 -18.56 -5.06
CA GLU A 185 6.67 -19.35 -3.87
C GLU A 185 7.64 -18.62 -2.94
N LEU A 186 8.56 -17.82 -3.48
CA LEU A 186 9.41 -16.95 -2.67
C LEU A 186 8.59 -15.85 -2.00
N PHE A 187 7.73 -15.14 -2.76
CA PHE A 187 6.83 -14.12 -2.22
C PHE A 187 5.92 -14.69 -1.13
N LEU A 188 5.29 -15.84 -1.37
CA LEU A 188 4.32 -16.42 -0.45
C LEU A 188 4.98 -16.98 0.82
N ARG A 189 6.26 -17.34 0.78
CA ARG A 189 7.01 -17.71 1.98
C ARG A 189 7.22 -16.50 2.89
N HIS A 190 7.64 -15.38 2.30
CA HIS A 190 7.77 -14.11 3.00
C HIS A 190 6.43 -13.69 3.64
N ALA A 191 5.36 -13.64 2.83
CA ALA A 191 4.01 -13.35 3.28
C ALA A 191 3.53 -14.27 4.44
N ASP A 192 3.88 -15.56 4.39
CA ASP A 192 3.53 -16.52 5.44
C ASP A 192 4.25 -16.25 6.77
N GLU A 193 5.51 -15.78 6.73
CA GLU A 193 6.27 -15.39 7.93
C GLU A 193 5.71 -14.09 8.53
N GLU A 194 5.40 -13.12 7.69
CA GLU A 194 4.74 -11.88 8.10
C GLU A 194 3.41 -12.13 8.80
N GLU A 195 2.53 -12.90 8.17
CA GLU A 195 1.18 -13.17 8.67
C GLU A 195 1.17 -13.93 10.00
N LYS A 196 2.12 -14.85 10.20
CA LYS A 196 2.14 -15.74 11.37
C LYS A 196 2.92 -15.16 12.54
N GLU A 197 3.94 -14.33 12.28
CA GLU A 197 4.88 -13.92 13.32
C GLU A 197 5.07 -12.41 13.38
N GLN A 198 5.43 -11.78 12.26
CA GLN A 198 5.96 -10.42 12.29
C GLN A 198 4.86 -9.36 12.46
N LEU A 199 3.79 -9.43 11.65
CA LEU A 199 2.69 -8.48 11.73
C LEU A 199 1.90 -8.57 13.05
N PRO A 200 1.59 -9.77 13.59
CA PRO A 200 1.02 -9.90 14.94
C PRO A 200 1.89 -9.21 16.01
N ARG A 201 3.20 -9.46 15.98
CA ARG A 201 4.15 -8.84 16.92
C ARG A 201 4.22 -7.32 16.76
N LEU A 202 4.18 -6.81 15.53
CA LEU A 202 4.13 -5.37 15.27
C LEU A 202 2.84 -4.76 15.83
N VAL A 203 1.68 -5.36 15.55
CA VAL A 203 0.37 -4.90 16.04
C VAL A 203 0.32 -4.87 17.57
N GLU A 204 0.88 -5.88 18.24
CA GLU A 204 1.00 -5.91 19.72
C GLU A 204 1.84 -4.76 20.29
N ALA A 205 2.80 -4.25 19.52
CA ALA A 205 3.67 -3.14 19.91
C ALA A 205 3.08 -1.74 19.59
N LEU A 206 1.96 -1.66 18.87
CA LEU A 206 1.35 -0.42 18.40
C LEU A 206 0.12 -0.02 19.23
N SER A 207 -0.05 1.27 19.47
CA SER A 207 -1.33 1.81 19.97
C SER A 207 -2.41 1.73 18.88
N ASP A 208 -3.69 1.76 19.26
CA ASP A 208 -4.81 1.78 18.29
C ASP A 208 -4.67 2.91 17.25
N ASN A 209 -4.13 4.06 17.66
CA ASN A 209 -3.88 5.20 16.77
C ASN A 209 -2.73 4.91 15.79
N ASP A 210 -1.66 4.27 16.27
CA ASP A 210 -0.51 3.94 15.41
C ASP A 210 -0.85 2.82 14.44
N GLN A 211 -1.69 1.85 14.82
CA GLN A 211 -2.23 0.85 13.90
C GLN A 211 -3.08 1.51 12.80
N ALA A 212 -3.97 2.43 13.17
CA ALA A 212 -4.78 3.17 12.19
C ALA A 212 -3.91 3.96 11.21
N LYS A 213 -2.84 4.59 11.72
CA LYS A 213 -1.85 5.30 10.92
C LYS A 213 -1.08 4.36 10.01
N ALA A 214 -0.64 3.20 10.51
CA ALA A 214 0.09 2.19 9.75
C ALA A 214 -0.69 1.77 8.50
N VAL A 215 -1.99 1.52 8.66
CA VAL A 215 -2.84 1.12 7.54
C VAL A 215 -2.91 2.23 6.49
N ASN A 216 -3.12 3.48 6.90
CA ASN A 216 -3.20 4.61 5.97
C ASN A 216 -1.85 4.88 5.28
N ASP A 217 -0.75 4.73 6.00
CA ASP A 217 0.61 4.88 5.46
C ASP A 217 0.88 3.80 4.41
N PHE A 218 0.50 2.55 4.68
CA PHE A 218 0.63 1.44 3.73
C PHE A 218 -0.18 1.68 2.45
N LEU A 219 -1.47 2.00 2.59
CA LEU A 219 -2.33 2.26 1.42
C LEU A 219 -1.83 3.45 0.59
N ARG A 220 -1.35 4.51 1.25
CA ARG A 220 -0.74 5.65 0.54
C ARG A 220 0.60 5.30 -0.09
N ALA A 221 1.37 4.41 0.53
CA ALA A 221 2.61 3.92 -0.06
C ALA A 221 2.33 3.09 -1.33
N ARG A 222 1.28 2.27 -1.36
CA ARG A 222 0.82 1.58 -2.59
C ARG A 222 0.48 2.56 -3.72
N GLU A 223 -0.16 3.68 -3.41
CA GLU A 223 -0.43 4.75 -4.39
C GLU A 223 0.83 5.38 -4.98
N LEU A 224 1.96 5.36 -4.27
CA LEU A 224 3.24 5.91 -4.71
C LEU A 224 4.19 4.85 -5.29
N ALA A 225 3.95 3.58 -4.99
CA ALA A 225 4.81 2.49 -5.40
C ALA A 225 4.85 2.34 -6.92
N PRO A 226 6.03 2.00 -7.49
CA PRO A 226 6.15 1.63 -8.89
C PRO A 226 5.34 0.36 -9.17
N THR A 227 4.90 0.20 -10.42
CA THR A 227 4.08 -0.93 -10.85
C THR A 227 4.91 -2.05 -11.49
N ARG A 228 6.23 -1.90 -11.49
CA ARG A 228 7.20 -2.89 -11.97
C ARG A 228 8.38 -3.01 -11.00
N PRO A 229 9.10 -4.14 -11.01
CA PRO A 229 10.20 -4.36 -10.07
C PRO A 229 11.42 -3.51 -10.42
N HIS A 230 11.92 -2.77 -9.42
CA HIS A 230 13.15 -1.97 -9.52
C HIS A 230 14.22 -2.46 -8.53
N PRO A 231 14.85 -3.63 -8.73
CA PRO A 231 15.81 -4.22 -7.77
C PRO A 231 17.11 -3.42 -7.58
N ALA A 232 17.35 -2.40 -8.40
CA ALA A 232 18.48 -1.48 -8.27
C ALA A 232 18.13 -0.17 -7.54
N ALA A 233 16.85 0.05 -7.21
CA ALA A 233 16.41 1.21 -6.45
C ALA A 233 16.77 1.07 -4.95
N PRO A 234 16.92 2.18 -4.21
CA PRO A 234 17.06 2.13 -2.76
C PRO A 234 15.86 1.46 -2.10
N GLN A 235 16.10 0.67 -1.04
CA GLN A 235 15.10 -0.12 -0.30
C GLN A 235 15.04 0.25 1.20
N SER A 236 15.75 1.31 1.58
CA SER A 236 15.88 1.75 2.98
C SER A 236 14.70 2.59 3.47
N GLY A 237 13.65 2.76 2.66
CA GLY A 237 12.56 3.69 2.91
C GLY A 237 12.96 5.16 2.78
N GLY A 238 12.15 6.03 3.38
CA GLY A 238 12.40 7.48 3.44
C GLY A 238 12.08 8.27 2.16
N ILE A 239 12.44 9.56 2.18
CA ILE A 239 12.08 10.52 1.11
C ILE A 239 12.72 10.15 -0.23
N ALA A 240 13.96 9.65 -0.21
CA ALA A 240 14.67 9.27 -1.43
C ALA A 240 13.96 8.13 -2.17
N GLN A 241 13.61 7.03 -1.48
CA GLN A 241 12.88 5.92 -2.08
C GLN A 241 11.48 6.35 -2.53
N LYS A 242 10.73 7.10 -1.70
CA LYS A 242 9.40 7.62 -2.09
C LYS A 242 9.45 8.46 -3.38
N THR A 243 10.48 9.30 -3.52
CA THR A 243 10.67 10.13 -4.71
C THR A 243 11.01 9.26 -5.93
N MET A 244 11.96 8.33 -5.78
CA MET A 244 12.35 7.41 -6.86
C MET A 244 11.19 6.49 -7.28
N GLY A 245 10.40 5.99 -6.33
CA GLY A 245 9.20 5.18 -6.58
C GLY A 245 8.15 5.93 -7.37
N ALA A 246 7.85 7.19 -7.02
CA ALA A 246 6.90 8.02 -7.77
C ALA A 246 7.36 8.28 -9.21
N VAL A 247 8.68 8.50 -9.42
CA VAL A 247 9.26 8.66 -10.76
C VAL A 247 9.20 7.35 -11.54
N GLY A 248 9.55 6.22 -10.91
CA GLY A 248 9.46 4.88 -11.50
C GLY A 248 8.04 4.56 -11.94
N LYS A 249 7.05 4.80 -11.06
CA LYS A 249 5.63 4.61 -11.36
C LYS A 249 5.17 5.34 -12.61
N ALA A 250 5.59 6.59 -12.83
CA ALA A 250 5.20 7.33 -14.02
C ALA A 250 5.70 6.69 -15.31
N ALA A 251 6.93 6.14 -15.31
CA ALA A 251 7.48 5.40 -16.44
C ALA A 251 6.77 4.04 -16.61
N ASP A 252 6.52 3.33 -15.51
CA ASP A 252 5.89 2.02 -15.52
C ASP A 252 4.44 2.10 -16.02
N VAL A 253 3.64 3.05 -15.53
CA VAL A 253 2.26 3.30 -16.00
C VAL A 253 2.21 3.60 -17.50
N ALA A 254 3.25 4.24 -18.06
CA ALA A 254 3.32 4.45 -19.50
C ALA A 254 3.54 3.13 -20.25
N MET A 255 4.37 2.22 -19.71
CA MET A 255 4.58 0.89 -20.29
C MET A 255 3.41 -0.07 -20.07
N ASP A 256 2.69 0.05 -18.94
CA ASP A 256 1.57 -0.82 -18.62
C ASP A 256 0.38 -0.62 -19.58
N LYS A 257 0.29 0.54 -20.26
CA LYS A 257 -0.70 0.78 -21.32
C LYS A 257 -0.61 -0.19 -22.50
N THR A 258 0.51 -0.90 -22.65
CA THR A 258 0.69 -1.92 -23.70
C THR A 258 0.49 -3.34 -23.18
N ARG A 259 0.13 -3.52 -21.90
CA ARG A 259 -0.10 -4.82 -21.27
C ARG A 259 -1.58 -5.03 -20.98
N HIS A 260 -1.95 -6.28 -20.87
CA HIS A 260 -3.24 -6.70 -20.33
C HIS A 260 -3.05 -7.26 -18.93
N PHE A 261 -4.04 -7.02 -18.08
CA PHE A 261 -4.07 -7.43 -16.69
C PHE A 261 -5.38 -8.16 -16.42
N VAL A 262 -5.40 -9.00 -15.39
CA VAL A 262 -6.61 -9.64 -14.92
C VAL A 262 -7.13 -8.96 -13.66
N GLU A 263 -8.44 -8.99 -13.45
CA GLU A 263 -9.04 -8.47 -12.24
C GLU A 263 -8.56 -9.25 -11.00
N LEU A 264 -8.30 -8.49 -9.92
CA LEU A 264 -8.02 -9.03 -8.59
C LEU A 264 -9.30 -9.56 -7.96
N ARG A 265 -9.15 -10.55 -7.06
CA ARG A 265 -10.29 -11.11 -6.31
C ARG A 265 -10.56 -10.33 -5.03
N HIS A 266 -9.49 -9.85 -4.39
CA HIS A 266 -9.52 -9.14 -3.13
C HIS A 266 -9.17 -7.67 -3.40
N HIS A 267 -9.83 -6.75 -2.71
CA HIS A 267 -9.63 -5.32 -2.91
C HIS A 267 -9.38 -4.63 -1.58
N HIS A 268 -8.41 -3.73 -1.58
CA HIS A 268 -8.20 -2.84 -0.45
C HIS A 268 -9.40 -1.91 -0.32
N ARG A 269 -9.60 -1.43 0.89
CA ARG A 269 -10.53 -0.32 1.12
C ARG A 269 -10.06 0.94 0.39
N GLU A 270 -11.01 1.81 0.08
CA GLU A 270 -10.71 3.13 -0.49
C GLU A 270 -10.01 4.02 0.54
N VAL A 271 -8.96 4.71 0.10
CA VAL A 271 -8.34 5.79 0.88
C VAL A 271 -9.22 7.03 0.72
N HIS A 272 -10.07 7.33 1.69
CA HIS A 272 -10.74 8.63 1.72
C HIS A 272 -9.72 9.71 2.07
N ALA A 273 -9.50 10.65 1.15
CA ALA A 273 -8.71 11.85 1.44
C ALA A 273 -9.41 12.62 2.57
N ALA A 274 -8.72 12.72 3.72
CA ALA A 274 -9.10 13.62 4.81
C ALA A 274 -8.76 15.07 4.47
#